data_AF-A0A6N3Z5B5-F1
#
_entry.id   AF-A0A6N3Z5B5-F1
#
_cell.length_a   1.000
_cell.length_b   1.000
_cell.length_c   1.000
_cell.angle_alpha   90.00
_cell.angle_beta   90.00
_cell.angle_gamma   90.00
#
_symmetry.space_group_name_H-M   'P 1'
#
loop_
_entity.id
_entity.type
_entity.pdbx_description
1 polymer ?
#
loop_
_entity_poly.entity_id
_entity_poly.type
_entity_poly.pdbx_seq_one_letter_code
_entity_poly.pdbx_strand_id
1 'polypeptide(L)'
;MKKNRLLTALALFFCSAPSFANISNLTAAQCQAMIGKGVMSTKAPVQCDRLRNVTFKHYTFNGKTATGKLVVLDAVAPHVERIFDELYQQGFPIAQAKPIEYYAGNDVKSMDANNTSAFNYRPIAGKSSLSLHAYGAAIDINPLQNPFVEFTSWGTATFKPLKGHEYSNRMLQRLGKEDRKGFAEEVINIFAQNGFIYWGGYWDTPIDFQHFQTSRDMAYLMTAMPTKEASLFFNHYVDWVQSCQQNYGSKQMNKFKDYTSYLQTELKTTTSLNRLYKANPNAVMQAINKKAQVSQSRCFK
;
A
#
# COMPACT_ATOMS: atom_id res chain seq x y z
N MET A 1 45.99 39.06 -17.35
CA MET A 1 46.09 37.84 -16.50
C MET A 1 44.69 37.29 -16.26
N LYS A 2 44.27 36.26 -17.02
CA LYS A 2 42.95 35.61 -16.89
C LYS A 2 43.03 34.55 -15.77
N LYS A 3 42.23 34.70 -14.71
CA LYS A 3 42.10 33.71 -13.63
C LYS A 3 41.15 32.59 -14.07
N ASN A 4 41.68 31.41 -14.32
CA ASN A 4 40.89 30.19 -14.47
C ASN A 4 40.33 29.79 -13.10
N ARG A 5 38.99 29.78 -12.96
CA ARG A 5 38.31 29.12 -11.84
C ARG A 5 38.08 27.66 -12.25
N LEU A 6 38.79 26.72 -11.61
CA LEU A 6 38.43 25.31 -11.67
C LEU A 6 37.11 25.13 -10.89
N LEU A 7 36.08 24.65 -11.59
CA LEU A 7 34.87 24.09 -10.99
C LEU A 7 35.16 22.63 -10.64
N THR A 8 35.34 22.34 -9.35
CA THR A 8 35.39 20.98 -8.84
C THR A 8 33.97 20.41 -8.84
N ALA A 9 33.71 19.45 -9.73
CA ALA A 9 32.47 18.68 -9.70
C ALA A 9 32.50 17.74 -8.48
N LEU A 10 31.61 17.97 -7.51
CA LEU A 10 31.43 17.07 -6.38
C LEU A 10 30.64 15.85 -6.87
N ALA A 11 31.32 14.72 -7.06
CA ALA A 11 30.66 13.45 -7.35
C ALA A 11 29.87 13.00 -6.10
N LEU A 12 28.55 13.14 -6.14
CA LEU A 12 27.65 12.52 -5.18
C LEU A 12 27.67 11.01 -5.39
N PHE A 13 28.50 10.33 -4.60
CA PHE A 13 28.40 8.88 -4.46
C PHE A 13 27.08 8.55 -3.76
N PHE A 14 26.12 8.04 -4.52
CA PHE A 14 24.96 7.35 -3.96
C PHE A 14 25.44 6.08 -3.28
N CYS A 15 25.71 6.16 -1.98
CA CYS A 15 25.89 4.99 -1.15
C CYS A 15 24.51 4.32 -1.06
N SER A 16 24.32 3.19 -1.73
CA SER A 16 23.12 2.37 -1.58
C SER A 16 23.01 1.99 -0.11
N ALA A 17 22.09 2.62 0.62
CA ALA A 17 21.84 2.25 2.01
C ALA A 17 21.54 0.74 2.07
N PRO A 18 22.04 0.01 3.08
CA PRO A 18 21.71 -1.40 3.23
C PRO A 18 20.18 -1.51 3.34
N SER A 19 19.55 -2.28 2.44
CA SER A 19 18.13 -2.58 2.57
C SER A 19 17.93 -3.47 3.79
N PHE A 20 17.03 -3.06 4.68
CA PHE A 20 16.66 -3.81 5.88
C PHE A 20 15.44 -4.71 5.63
N ALA A 21 15.03 -4.79 4.37
CA ALA A 21 13.96 -5.61 3.88
C ALA A 21 14.44 -6.54 2.75
N ASN A 22 13.67 -7.60 2.52
CA ASN A 22 13.97 -8.62 1.53
C ASN A 22 12.69 -9.20 0.94
N ILE A 23 12.69 -9.34 -0.39
CA ILE A 23 11.64 -9.99 -1.15
C ILE A 23 12.04 -11.43 -1.47
N SER A 24 11.13 -12.37 -1.20
CA SER A 24 11.31 -13.79 -1.56
C SER A 24 10.02 -14.41 -2.09
N ASN A 25 10.16 -15.49 -2.86
CA ASN A 25 9.03 -16.30 -3.29
C ASN A 25 8.39 -17.01 -2.08
N LEU A 26 7.10 -17.31 -2.18
CA LEU A 26 6.45 -18.24 -1.25
C LEU A 26 6.99 -19.65 -1.51
N THR A 27 7.28 -20.39 -0.43
CA THR A 27 7.62 -21.81 -0.55
C THR A 27 6.36 -22.64 -0.82
N ALA A 28 6.52 -23.83 -1.40
CA ALA A 28 5.40 -24.76 -1.57
C ALA A 28 4.72 -25.07 -0.22
N ALA A 29 5.50 -25.25 0.84
CA ALA A 29 4.98 -25.48 2.20
C ALA A 29 4.16 -24.29 2.72
N GLN A 30 4.62 -23.05 2.51
CA GLN A 30 3.87 -21.86 2.90
C GLN A 30 2.56 -21.75 2.10
N CYS A 31 2.61 -21.98 0.79
CA CYS A 31 1.43 -21.98 -0.06
C CYS A 31 0.37 -23.00 0.41
N GLN A 32 0.79 -24.24 0.72
CA GLN A 32 -0.10 -25.25 1.28
C GLN A 32 -0.65 -24.85 2.64
N ALA A 33 0.16 -24.21 3.50
CA ALA A 33 -0.31 -23.71 4.78
C ALA A 33 -1.36 -22.58 4.63
N MET A 34 -1.18 -21.67 3.66
CA MET A 34 -2.15 -20.61 3.37
C MET A 34 -3.48 -21.20 2.89
N ILE A 35 -3.45 -22.22 2.02
CA ILE A 35 -4.66 -22.93 1.55
C ILE A 35 -5.33 -23.66 2.71
N GLY A 36 -4.57 -24.49 3.45
CA GLY A 36 -5.09 -25.29 4.56
C GLY A 36 -5.66 -24.46 5.71
N LYS A 37 -5.26 -23.20 5.82
CA LYS A 37 -5.74 -22.24 6.82
C LYS A 37 -6.76 -21.23 6.29
N GLY A 38 -7.25 -21.41 5.06
CA GLY A 38 -8.29 -20.56 4.47
C GLY A 38 -7.85 -19.13 4.13
N VAL A 39 -6.54 -18.86 4.08
CA VAL A 39 -5.99 -17.55 3.66
C VAL A 39 -6.08 -17.37 2.14
N MET A 40 -6.16 -18.48 1.40
CA MET A 40 -6.38 -18.50 -0.04
C MET A 40 -7.08 -19.79 -0.49
N SER A 41 -7.55 -19.79 -1.73
CA SER A 41 -8.04 -20.99 -2.41
C SER A 41 -7.73 -20.91 -3.91
N THR A 42 -8.04 -21.96 -4.65
CA THR A 42 -7.95 -21.97 -6.12
C THR A 42 -8.88 -20.96 -6.80
N LYS A 43 -9.87 -20.41 -6.06
CA LYS A 43 -10.75 -19.33 -6.53
C LYS A 43 -10.21 -17.93 -6.24
N ALA A 44 -9.07 -17.81 -5.54
CA ALA A 44 -8.45 -16.52 -5.28
C ALA A 44 -8.01 -15.86 -6.60
N PRO A 45 -8.17 -14.54 -6.74
CA PRO A 45 -7.75 -13.82 -7.95
C PRO A 45 -6.23 -13.82 -8.13
N VAL A 46 -5.48 -14.15 -7.08
CA VAL A 46 -4.02 -14.24 -7.08
C VAL A 46 -3.60 -15.57 -6.48
N GLN A 47 -2.76 -16.30 -7.21
CA GLN A 47 -2.21 -17.59 -6.79
C GLN A 47 -0.77 -17.41 -6.25
N CYS A 48 -0.23 -18.43 -5.58
CA CYS A 48 1.04 -18.33 -4.84
C CYS A 48 2.24 -17.88 -5.68
N ASP A 49 2.28 -18.24 -6.95
CA ASP A 49 3.32 -17.86 -7.92
C ASP A 49 3.37 -16.35 -8.19
N ARG A 50 2.24 -15.67 -7.96
CA ARG A 50 2.06 -14.21 -8.07
C ARG A 50 2.18 -13.48 -6.73
N LEU A 51 2.41 -14.19 -5.63
CA LEU A 51 2.60 -13.60 -4.30
C LEU A 51 4.08 -13.60 -3.90
N ARG A 52 4.49 -12.64 -3.08
CA ARG A 52 5.84 -12.53 -2.52
C ARG A 52 5.78 -12.26 -1.02
N ASN A 53 6.75 -12.82 -0.30
CA ASN A 53 7.04 -12.42 1.06
C ASN A 53 7.89 -11.15 1.01
N VAL A 54 7.48 -10.11 1.74
CA VAL A 54 8.31 -8.95 2.07
C VAL A 54 8.65 -9.07 3.55
N THR A 55 9.91 -9.36 3.86
CA THR A 55 10.42 -9.46 5.24
C THR A 55 11.19 -8.18 5.55
N PHE A 56 10.95 -7.53 6.68
CA PHE A 56 11.55 -6.22 6.99
C PHE A 56 11.85 -6.07 8.48
N LYS A 57 12.75 -5.15 8.83
CA LYS A 57 12.94 -4.69 10.21
C LYS A 57 11.93 -3.59 10.55
N HIS A 58 11.48 -3.56 11.79
CA HIS A 58 10.68 -2.46 12.33
C HIS A 58 11.02 -2.21 13.79
N TYR A 59 10.76 -0.99 14.28
CA TYR A 59 10.72 -0.73 15.71
C TYR A 59 9.37 -1.15 16.26
N THR A 60 9.36 -1.77 17.44
CA THR A 60 8.14 -1.98 18.23
C THR A 60 7.81 -0.75 19.05
N PHE A 61 6.62 -0.68 19.65
CA PHE A 61 6.22 0.46 20.49
C PHE A 61 7.13 0.70 21.71
N ASN A 62 7.90 -0.29 22.14
CA ASN A 62 8.90 -0.15 23.20
C ASN A 62 10.31 0.21 22.69
N GLY A 63 10.45 0.52 21.39
CA GLY A 63 11.71 0.91 20.77
C GLY A 63 12.64 -0.24 20.41
N LYS A 64 12.26 -1.51 20.62
CA LYS A 64 13.09 -2.66 20.20
C LYS A 64 12.91 -2.98 18.72
N THR A 65 14.00 -3.29 18.03
CA THR A 65 13.96 -3.81 16.66
C THR A 65 13.39 -5.23 16.63
N ALA A 66 12.43 -5.47 15.74
CA ALA A 66 11.85 -6.79 15.45
C ALA A 66 11.85 -7.04 13.93
N THR A 67 11.50 -8.27 13.53
CA THR A 67 11.32 -8.64 12.13
C THR A 67 9.84 -8.88 11.84
N GLY A 68 9.32 -8.15 10.85
CA GLY A 68 7.99 -8.29 10.29
C GLY A 68 8.02 -9.06 8.97
N LYS A 69 6.86 -9.61 8.57
CA LYS A 69 6.66 -10.22 7.26
C LYS A 69 5.25 -9.99 6.75
N LEU A 70 5.13 -9.57 5.50
CA LEU A 70 3.88 -9.46 4.75
C LEU A 70 3.91 -10.35 3.50
N VAL A 71 2.72 -10.77 3.07
CA VAL A 71 2.49 -11.42 1.78
C VAL A 71 1.74 -10.44 0.89
N VAL A 72 2.28 -10.12 -0.29
CA VAL A 72 1.73 -9.13 -1.23
C VAL A 72 1.84 -9.60 -2.68
N LEU A 73 1.17 -8.92 -3.60
CA LEU A 73 1.30 -9.15 -5.03
C LEU A 73 2.74 -8.85 -5.49
N ASP A 74 3.27 -9.68 -6.38
CA ASP A 74 4.62 -9.56 -6.93
C ASP A 74 4.93 -8.17 -7.51
N ALA A 75 3.96 -7.57 -8.21
CA ALA A 75 4.08 -6.25 -8.81
C ALA A 75 4.31 -5.13 -7.79
N VAL A 76 3.73 -5.24 -6.60
CA VAL A 76 3.83 -4.19 -5.56
C VAL A 76 4.96 -4.45 -4.57
N ALA A 77 5.48 -5.68 -4.49
CA ALA A 77 6.48 -6.08 -3.49
C ALA A 77 7.70 -5.15 -3.37
N PRO A 78 8.32 -4.67 -4.47
CA PRO A 78 9.45 -3.72 -4.39
C PRO A 78 9.12 -2.37 -3.75
N HIS A 79 7.87 -1.92 -3.85
CA HIS A 79 7.43 -0.65 -3.24
C HIS A 79 6.97 -0.87 -1.80
N VAL A 80 6.42 -2.04 -1.49
CA VAL A 80 6.13 -2.43 -0.10
C VAL A 80 7.43 -2.57 0.70
N GLU A 81 8.46 -3.17 0.13
CA GLU A 81 9.80 -3.21 0.71
C GLU A 81 10.30 -1.80 1.07
N ARG A 82 10.20 -0.86 0.12
CA ARG A 82 10.57 0.55 0.34
C ARG A 82 9.75 1.24 1.41
N ILE A 83 8.44 1.03 1.45
CA ILE A 83 7.58 1.55 2.53
C ILE A 83 8.15 1.15 3.89
N PHE A 84 8.40 -0.14 4.11
CA PHE A 84 8.83 -0.60 5.43
C PHE A 84 10.28 -0.24 5.76
N ASP A 85 11.17 -0.13 4.78
CA ASP A 85 12.50 0.43 4.97
C ASP A 85 12.43 1.91 5.38
N GLU A 86 11.59 2.73 4.74
CA GLU A 86 11.38 4.14 5.10
C GLU A 86 10.76 4.29 6.50
N LEU A 87 9.77 3.47 6.83
CA LEU A 87 9.16 3.45 8.17
C LEU A 87 10.19 3.11 9.25
N TYR A 88 11.08 2.15 8.99
CA TYR A 88 12.15 1.80 9.92
C TYR A 88 13.13 2.97 10.09
N GLN A 89 13.54 3.61 9.01
CA GLN A 89 14.43 4.77 9.04
C GLN A 89 13.83 5.96 9.79
N GLN A 90 12.52 6.17 9.71
CA GLN A 90 11.81 7.22 10.44
C GLN A 90 11.49 6.87 11.90
N GLY A 91 11.81 5.66 12.35
CA GLY A 91 11.49 5.23 13.71
C GLY A 91 10.00 5.00 13.97
N PHE A 92 9.19 4.83 12.91
CA PHE A 92 7.76 4.60 13.06
C PHE A 92 7.50 3.25 13.74
N PRO A 93 6.76 3.20 14.85
CA PRO A 93 6.55 1.95 15.57
C PRO A 93 5.49 1.10 14.88
N ILE A 94 5.80 -0.18 14.68
CA ILE A 94 4.86 -1.22 14.26
C ILE A 94 4.77 -2.25 15.40
N ALA A 95 3.57 -2.59 15.84
CA ALA A 95 3.40 -3.53 16.96
C ALA A 95 3.91 -4.93 16.58
N GLN A 96 3.44 -5.45 15.46
CA GLN A 96 3.95 -6.65 14.81
C GLN A 96 3.46 -6.71 13.36
N ALA A 97 4.13 -7.52 12.54
CA ALA A 97 3.66 -7.89 11.21
C ALA A 97 3.90 -9.38 10.97
N LYS A 98 2.82 -10.15 10.96
CA LYS A 98 2.79 -11.59 10.73
C LYS A 98 1.85 -11.88 9.55
N PRO A 99 2.22 -12.80 8.65
CA PRO A 99 1.32 -13.29 7.63
C PRO A 99 0.02 -13.84 8.23
N ILE A 100 -1.10 -13.68 7.52
CA ILE A 100 -2.44 -13.99 8.04
C ILE A 100 -2.63 -15.49 8.32
N GLU A 101 -1.83 -16.37 7.73
CA GLU A 101 -1.80 -17.80 8.08
C GLU A 101 -1.37 -18.04 9.53
N TYR A 102 -0.74 -17.07 10.20
CA TYR A 102 -0.50 -17.15 11.64
C TYR A 102 -1.82 -17.13 12.44
N TYR A 103 -2.83 -16.42 11.94
CA TYR A 103 -4.16 -16.29 12.54
C TYR A 103 -5.23 -17.18 11.89
N ALA A 104 -4.80 -18.15 11.09
CA ALA A 104 -5.67 -19.05 10.34
C ALA A 104 -6.74 -18.33 9.49
N GLY A 105 -6.33 -17.27 8.75
CA GLY A 105 -7.26 -16.51 7.90
C GLY A 105 -8.15 -15.52 8.66
N ASN A 106 -8.15 -15.56 10.00
CA ASN A 106 -9.06 -14.78 10.81
C ASN A 106 -8.59 -13.33 10.97
N ASP A 107 -9.24 -12.45 10.21
CA ASP A 107 -9.00 -11.01 10.18
C ASP A 107 -9.20 -10.34 11.55
N VAL A 108 -10.24 -10.73 12.29
CA VAL A 108 -10.54 -10.19 13.62
C VAL A 108 -9.43 -10.54 14.61
N LYS A 109 -8.99 -11.79 14.64
CA LYS A 109 -7.86 -12.21 15.50
C LYS A 109 -6.56 -11.49 15.16
N SER A 110 -6.32 -11.21 13.87
CA SER A 110 -5.17 -10.41 13.42
C SER A 110 -5.28 -8.96 13.93
N MET A 111 -6.44 -8.31 13.75
CA MET A 111 -6.68 -6.94 14.22
C MET A 111 -6.61 -6.82 15.76
N ASP A 112 -7.22 -7.76 16.49
CA ASP A 112 -7.19 -7.79 17.97
C ASP A 112 -5.77 -7.97 18.51
N ALA A 113 -4.91 -8.65 17.75
CA ALA A 113 -3.49 -8.77 18.06
C ALA A 113 -2.66 -7.54 17.65
N ASN A 114 -3.28 -6.48 17.12
CA ASN A 114 -2.61 -5.30 16.56
C ASN A 114 -1.59 -5.66 15.46
N ASN A 115 -1.95 -6.61 14.60
CA ASN A 115 -1.06 -7.10 13.55
C ASN A 115 -1.20 -6.28 12.26
N THR A 116 -0.10 -5.64 11.83
CA THR A 116 0.02 -5.09 10.48
C THR A 116 -0.02 -6.23 9.47
N SER A 117 -0.91 -6.14 8.48
CA SER A 117 -1.24 -7.26 7.61
C SER A 117 -1.47 -6.83 6.16
N ALA A 118 -1.48 -7.79 5.24
CA ALA A 118 -1.69 -7.56 3.81
C ALA A 118 -2.55 -8.69 3.21
N PHE A 119 -2.01 -9.60 2.41
CA PHE A 119 -2.82 -10.58 1.69
C PHE A 119 -3.73 -11.45 2.58
N ASN A 120 -5.02 -11.46 2.26
CA ASN A 120 -6.04 -12.34 2.83
C ASN A 120 -7.19 -12.50 1.83
N TYR A 121 -7.41 -13.69 1.29
CA TYR A 121 -8.51 -13.96 0.37
C TYR A 121 -9.84 -14.02 1.12
N ARG A 122 -10.50 -12.87 1.21
CA ARG A 122 -11.82 -12.75 1.83
C ARG A 122 -12.72 -11.71 1.15
N PRO A 123 -14.04 -11.85 1.27
CA PRO A 123 -14.95 -10.74 1.01
C PRO A 123 -14.66 -9.54 1.92
N ILE A 124 -15.11 -8.36 1.50
CA ILE A 124 -15.26 -7.21 2.38
C ILE A 124 -16.29 -7.57 3.45
N ALA A 125 -16.08 -7.14 4.69
CA ALA A 125 -17.01 -7.41 5.78
C ALA A 125 -18.44 -6.99 5.39
N GLY A 126 -19.38 -7.92 5.51
CA GLY A 126 -20.80 -7.70 5.19
C GLY A 126 -21.12 -7.54 3.69
N LYS A 127 -20.17 -7.77 2.77
CA LYS A 127 -20.39 -7.64 1.31
C LYS A 127 -19.98 -8.91 0.58
N SER A 128 -20.53 -9.12 -0.62
CA SER A 128 -20.14 -10.22 -1.51
C SER A 128 -18.86 -9.91 -2.32
N SER A 129 -18.49 -8.64 -2.45
CA SER A 129 -17.30 -8.21 -3.20
C SER A 129 -16.02 -8.47 -2.41
N LEU A 130 -14.96 -8.86 -3.12
CA LEU A 130 -13.66 -9.12 -2.51
C LEU A 130 -12.97 -7.84 -2.02
N SER A 131 -12.34 -7.96 -0.85
CA SER A 131 -11.43 -6.95 -0.31
C SER A 131 -10.21 -6.80 -1.21
N LEU A 132 -9.55 -5.64 -1.23
CA LEU A 132 -8.28 -5.50 -1.96
C LEU A 132 -7.12 -6.27 -1.31
N HIS A 133 -7.27 -6.70 -0.05
CA HIS A 133 -6.38 -7.69 0.56
C HIS A 133 -6.37 -9.01 -0.22
N ALA A 134 -7.48 -9.39 -0.86
CA ALA A 134 -7.55 -10.61 -1.68
C ALA A 134 -6.69 -10.54 -2.95
N TYR A 135 -6.22 -9.35 -3.33
CA TYR A 135 -5.39 -9.10 -4.51
C TYR A 135 -3.93 -8.84 -4.13
N GLY A 136 -3.58 -8.86 -2.84
CA GLY A 136 -2.24 -8.53 -2.36
C GLY A 136 -1.84 -7.09 -2.63
N ALA A 137 -2.82 -6.19 -2.78
CA ALA A 137 -2.64 -4.79 -3.18
C ALA A 137 -3.21 -3.81 -2.14
N ALA A 138 -3.31 -4.26 -0.89
CA ALA A 138 -3.70 -3.48 0.28
C ALA A 138 -2.90 -3.90 1.51
N ILE A 139 -2.71 -2.96 2.45
CA ILE A 139 -1.97 -3.10 3.69
C ILE A 139 -2.76 -2.43 4.79
N ASP A 140 -2.94 -3.13 5.92
CA ASP A 140 -3.47 -2.58 7.16
C ASP A 140 -2.33 -2.39 8.14
N ILE A 141 -2.18 -1.20 8.76
CA ILE A 141 -1.09 -0.88 9.69
C ILE A 141 -1.59 -0.56 11.11
N ASN A 142 -1.02 -1.24 12.11
CA ASN A 142 -1.32 -1.06 13.53
C ASN A 142 -2.84 -0.90 13.83
N PRO A 143 -3.66 -1.94 13.60
CA PRO A 143 -5.13 -1.87 13.73
C PRO A 143 -5.63 -1.25 15.05
N LEU A 144 -4.91 -1.42 16.15
CA LEU A 144 -5.29 -0.83 17.44
C LEU A 144 -5.16 0.70 17.43
N GLN A 145 -4.06 1.23 16.91
CA GLN A 145 -3.86 2.68 16.78
C GLN A 145 -4.73 3.26 15.65
N ASN A 146 -5.04 2.46 14.64
CA ASN A 146 -5.72 2.86 13.42
C ASN A 146 -6.98 2.00 13.20
N PRO A 147 -8.01 2.17 14.04
CA PRO A 147 -9.18 1.30 14.00
C PRO A 147 -10.01 1.48 12.73
N PHE A 148 -10.71 0.42 12.37
CA PHE A 148 -11.87 0.51 11.49
C PHE A 148 -13.09 0.95 12.30
N VAL A 149 -13.77 2.01 11.83
CA VAL A 149 -14.86 2.69 12.52
C VAL A 149 -16.13 2.64 11.66
N GLU A 150 -17.16 2.00 12.20
CA GLU A 150 -18.51 1.93 11.61
C GLU A 150 -19.48 2.73 12.48
N PHE A 151 -20.51 3.31 11.85
CA PHE A 151 -21.59 3.98 12.55
C PHE A 151 -22.89 3.21 12.35
N THR A 152 -23.59 2.93 13.45
CA THR A 152 -24.95 2.37 13.39
C THR A 152 -25.94 3.40 12.85
N SER A 153 -27.15 2.97 12.49
CA SER A 153 -28.24 3.86 12.06
C SER A 153 -28.62 4.93 13.11
N TRP A 154 -28.24 4.73 14.37
CA TRP A 154 -28.49 5.65 15.48
C TRP A 154 -27.31 6.59 15.77
N GLY A 155 -26.27 6.58 14.92
CA GLY A 155 -25.08 7.42 15.07
C GLY A 155 -24.04 6.90 16.08
N THR A 156 -24.27 5.74 16.69
CA THR A 156 -23.28 5.12 17.60
C THR A 156 -22.10 4.57 16.81
N ALA A 157 -20.88 4.99 17.17
CA ALA A 157 -19.64 4.47 16.60
C ALA A 157 -19.29 3.11 17.19
N THR A 158 -18.81 2.20 16.34
CA THR A 158 -18.28 0.88 16.68
C THR A 158 -16.87 0.76 16.11
N PHE A 159 -15.98 0.10 16.84
CA PHE A 159 -14.54 0.05 16.54
C PHE A 159 -14.07 -1.39 16.36
N LYS A 160 -13.22 -1.63 15.37
CA LYS A 160 -12.51 -2.90 15.17
C LYS A 160 -11.00 -2.60 15.06
N PRO A 161 -10.16 -3.14 15.96
CA PRO A 161 -10.53 -3.88 17.18
C PRO A 161 -11.28 -2.97 18.18
N LEU A 162 -12.06 -3.57 19.11
CA LEU A 162 -12.87 -2.80 20.06
C LEU A 162 -12.05 -1.81 20.89
N LYS A 163 -10.84 -2.21 21.33
CA LYS A 163 -9.92 -1.34 22.08
C LYS A 163 -9.42 -0.14 21.27
N GLY A 164 -9.59 -0.15 19.95
CA GLY A 164 -9.24 0.96 19.09
C GLY A 164 -10.01 2.26 19.37
N HIS A 165 -11.14 2.19 20.10
CA HIS A 165 -11.88 3.37 20.54
C HIS A 165 -11.01 4.34 21.38
N GLU A 166 -9.98 3.85 22.07
CA GLU A 166 -9.01 4.68 22.81
C GLU A 166 -8.23 5.64 21.88
N TYR A 167 -8.13 5.29 20.60
CA TYR A 167 -7.42 6.03 19.56
C TYR A 167 -8.37 6.85 18.65
N SER A 168 -9.64 7.00 19.04
CA SER A 168 -10.62 7.84 18.35
C SER A 168 -10.20 9.31 18.26
N ASN A 169 -9.61 9.86 19.34
CA ASN A 169 -8.95 11.15 19.28
C ASN A 169 -7.64 11.04 18.50
N ARG A 170 -7.60 11.65 17.31
CA ARG A 170 -6.48 11.59 16.36
C ARG A 170 -5.33 12.56 16.67
N MET A 171 -5.41 13.35 17.73
CA MET A 171 -4.33 14.26 18.12
C MET A 171 -3.14 13.49 18.69
N LEU A 172 -1.96 13.66 18.08
CA LEU A 172 -0.71 13.06 18.54
C LEU A 172 -0.26 13.65 19.87
N GLN A 173 -0.26 14.98 19.96
CA GLN A 173 0.12 15.74 21.14
C GLN A 173 -1.13 16.26 21.85
N ARG A 174 -1.25 15.98 23.14
CA ARG A 174 -2.40 16.35 23.97
C ARG A 174 -1.91 16.87 25.31
N LEU A 175 -2.50 17.98 25.77
CA LEU A 175 -2.11 18.61 27.03
C LEU A 175 -2.17 17.61 28.19
N GLY A 176 -1.05 17.47 28.91
CA GLY A 176 -0.93 16.60 30.08
C GLY A 176 -0.96 15.10 29.79
N LYS A 177 -0.73 14.68 28.53
CA LYS A 177 -0.68 13.26 28.14
C LYS A 177 0.60 12.97 27.35
N GLU A 178 1.04 11.73 27.39
CA GLU A 178 2.14 11.26 26.55
C GLU A 178 1.78 11.37 25.06
N ASP A 179 2.81 11.68 24.27
CA ASP A 179 2.74 11.71 22.82
C ASP A 179 2.36 10.34 22.28
N ARG A 180 1.33 10.33 21.44
CA ARG A 180 0.89 9.14 20.73
C ARG A 180 1.77 8.90 19.50
N LYS A 181 1.91 7.63 19.12
CA LYS A 181 2.72 7.19 17.98
C LYS A 181 2.00 6.07 17.23
N GLY A 182 2.44 5.79 16.01
CA GLY A 182 1.96 4.65 15.23
C GLY A 182 0.67 4.93 14.47
N PHE A 183 0.34 6.21 14.29
CA PHE A 183 -0.86 6.68 13.62
C PHE A 183 -0.63 6.69 12.11
N ALA A 184 -1.61 6.20 11.36
CA ALA A 184 -1.53 6.12 9.91
C ALA A 184 -1.32 7.50 9.24
N GLU A 185 -1.84 8.57 9.86
CA GLU A 185 -1.66 9.96 9.44
C GLU A 185 -0.19 10.37 9.30
N GLU A 186 0.70 9.80 10.12
CA GLU A 186 2.14 10.08 10.09
C GLU A 186 2.81 9.51 8.82
N VAL A 187 2.19 8.51 8.18
CA VAL A 187 2.82 7.69 7.13
C VAL A 187 2.09 7.74 5.78
N ILE A 188 1.00 8.51 5.67
CA ILE A 188 0.22 8.63 4.42
C ILE A 188 1.12 8.98 3.23
N ASN A 189 2.05 9.91 3.41
CA ASN A 189 2.93 10.34 2.32
C ASN A 189 3.87 9.23 1.85
N ILE A 190 4.40 8.40 2.76
CA ILE A 190 5.28 7.27 2.44
C ILE A 190 4.52 6.23 1.61
N PHE A 191 3.30 5.89 2.04
CA PHE A 191 2.43 4.97 1.30
C PHE A 191 2.07 5.54 -0.08
N ALA A 192 1.69 6.82 -0.15
CA ALA A 192 1.34 7.46 -1.41
C ALA A 192 2.53 7.49 -2.39
N GLN A 193 3.72 7.87 -1.93
CA GLN A 193 4.96 7.88 -2.73
C GLN A 193 5.39 6.49 -3.22
N ASN A 194 4.82 5.43 -2.66
CA ASN A 194 5.06 4.04 -3.04
C ASN A 194 3.80 3.38 -3.66
N GLY A 195 2.84 4.18 -4.14
CA GLY A 195 1.70 3.69 -4.94
C GLY A 195 0.48 3.22 -4.14
N PHE A 196 0.40 3.55 -2.85
CA PHE A 196 -0.78 3.27 -2.03
C PHE A 196 -1.46 4.60 -1.68
N ILE A 197 -1.98 5.29 -2.71
CA ILE A 197 -2.54 6.65 -2.55
C ILE A 197 -3.94 6.68 -1.93
N TYR A 198 -4.63 5.54 -1.88
CA TYR A 198 -5.95 5.44 -1.28
C TYR A 198 -5.81 4.99 0.17
N TRP A 199 -6.07 5.92 1.07
CA TRP A 199 -6.12 5.66 2.51
C TRP A 199 -7.57 5.65 3.00
N GLY A 200 -7.94 4.62 3.76
CA GLY A 200 -9.29 4.41 4.27
C GLY A 200 -9.73 5.44 5.31
N GLY A 201 -8.79 6.17 5.91
CA GLY A 201 -9.09 7.32 6.77
C GLY A 201 -9.68 8.53 6.04
N TYR A 202 -9.68 8.55 4.70
CA TYR A 202 -10.36 9.56 3.90
C TYR A 202 -11.82 9.24 3.57
N TRP A 203 -12.33 8.07 3.95
CA TRP A 203 -13.71 7.67 3.66
C TRP A 203 -14.69 8.28 4.68
N ASP A 204 -15.92 8.57 4.24
CA ASP A 204 -16.96 9.10 5.13
C ASP A 204 -17.51 8.01 6.07
N THR A 205 -17.84 6.83 5.53
CA THR A 205 -18.27 5.66 6.30
C THR A 205 -18.16 4.36 5.48
N PRO A 206 -17.67 3.26 6.06
CA PRO A 206 -16.89 3.22 7.30
C PRO A 206 -15.56 3.98 7.14
N ILE A 207 -15.00 4.45 8.24
CA ILE A 207 -13.66 5.07 8.26
C ILE A 207 -12.66 3.96 8.58
N ASP A 208 -11.67 3.73 7.72
CA ASP A 208 -10.73 2.62 7.88
C ASP A 208 -9.29 3.14 8.04
N PHE A 209 -8.94 3.60 9.25
CA PHE A 209 -7.66 4.29 9.48
C PHE A 209 -6.44 3.42 9.22
N GLN A 210 -6.54 2.10 9.38
CA GLN A 210 -5.43 1.16 9.14
C GLN A 210 -5.12 1.00 7.66
N HIS A 211 -6.09 1.26 6.78
CA HIS A 211 -6.13 0.67 5.45
C HIS A 211 -5.50 1.55 4.37
N PHE A 212 -4.49 1.02 3.69
CA PHE A 212 -3.86 1.61 2.52
C PHE A 212 -3.99 0.67 1.34
N GLN A 213 -4.41 1.19 0.18
CA GLN A 213 -4.59 0.36 -1.02
C GLN A 213 -4.23 1.08 -2.32
N THR A 214 -4.07 0.29 -3.37
CA THR A 214 -4.14 0.75 -4.76
C THR A 214 -5.60 1.00 -5.17
N SER A 215 -5.83 1.52 -6.38
CA SER A 215 -7.20 1.53 -6.92
C SER A 215 -7.67 0.12 -7.26
N ARG A 216 -8.99 -0.12 -7.21
CA ARG A 216 -9.56 -1.42 -7.56
C ARG A 216 -9.27 -1.83 -9.00
N ASP A 217 -9.33 -0.89 -9.94
CA ASP A 217 -9.03 -1.18 -11.35
C ASP A 217 -7.56 -1.58 -11.54
N MET A 218 -6.64 -0.94 -10.81
CA MET A 218 -5.23 -1.34 -10.79
C MET A 218 -5.03 -2.75 -10.26
N ALA A 219 -5.63 -3.08 -9.12
CA ALA A 219 -5.54 -4.42 -8.55
C ALA A 219 -6.07 -5.48 -9.55
N TYR A 220 -7.15 -5.17 -10.26
CA TYR A 220 -7.71 -6.08 -11.25
C TYR A 220 -6.82 -6.19 -12.50
N LEU A 221 -6.24 -5.09 -12.94
CA LEU A 221 -5.34 -5.04 -14.09
C LEU A 221 -4.04 -5.82 -13.82
N MET A 222 -3.38 -5.55 -12.69
CA MET A 222 -2.11 -6.21 -12.32
C MET A 222 -2.25 -7.72 -12.12
N THR A 223 -3.43 -8.18 -11.70
CA THR A 223 -3.72 -9.62 -11.54
C THR A 223 -4.07 -10.31 -12.85
N ALA A 224 -4.55 -9.56 -13.85
CA ALA A 224 -4.75 -10.05 -15.21
C ALA A 224 -3.46 -10.06 -16.05
N MET A 225 -2.47 -9.24 -15.70
CA MET A 225 -1.19 -9.11 -16.40
C MET A 225 -0.17 -10.19 -15.98
N PRO A 226 0.74 -10.60 -16.88
CA PRO A 226 1.98 -11.27 -16.51
C PRO A 226 2.80 -10.43 -15.51
N THR A 227 3.56 -11.08 -14.62
CA THR A 227 4.38 -10.42 -13.58
C THR A 227 5.18 -9.22 -14.11
N LYS A 228 5.89 -9.39 -15.23
CA LYS A 228 6.75 -8.32 -15.79
C LYS A 228 5.95 -7.09 -16.22
N GLU A 229 4.78 -7.29 -16.84
CA GLU A 229 3.92 -6.19 -17.27
C GLU A 229 3.26 -5.49 -16.09
N ALA A 230 2.82 -6.26 -15.09
CA ALA A 230 2.24 -5.74 -13.85
C ALA A 230 3.26 -4.90 -13.07
N SER A 231 4.50 -5.39 -12.92
CA SER A 231 5.59 -4.66 -12.28
C SER A 231 5.93 -3.38 -13.04
N LEU A 232 6.01 -3.44 -14.37
CA LEU A 232 6.25 -2.26 -15.20
C LEU A 232 5.15 -1.22 -14.98
N PHE A 233 3.89 -1.62 -15.14
CA PHE A 233 2.73 -0.76 -14.91
C PHE A 233 2.77 -0.08 -13.54
N PHE A 234 3.04 -0.85 -12.48
CA PHE A 234 3.06 -0.31 -11.12
C PHE A 234 4.25 0.63 -10.87
N ASN A 235 5.41 0.36 -11.47
CA ASN A 235 6.54 1.29 -11.43
C ASN A 235 6.21 2.63 -12.11
N HIS A 236 5.63 2.59 -13.31
CA HIS A 236 5.19 3.80 -14.01
C HIS A 236 4.14 4.59 -13.23
N TYR A 237 3.24 3.89 -12.52
CA TYR A 237 2.30 4.53 -11.62
C TYR A 237 2.98 5.25 -10.46
N VAL A 238 3.96 4.61 -9.82
CA VAL A 238 4.69 5.23 -8.71
C VAL A 238 5.49 6.43 -9.20
N ASP A 239 6.15 6.32 -10.35
CA ASP A 239 6.85 7.45 -10.99
C ASP A 239 5.90 8.62 -11.27
N TRP A 240 4.67 8.33 -11.71
CA TRP A 240 3.63 9.32 -11.92
C TRP A 240 3.26 10.05 -10.62
N VAL A 241 2.98 9.30 -9.55
CA VAL A 241 2.63 9.87 -8.24
C VAL A 241 3.78 10.73 -7.70
N GLN A 242 5.01 10.19 -7.69
CA GLN A 242 6.19 10.89 -7.21
C GLN A 242 6.45 12.17 -8.03
N SER A 243 6.39 12.08 -9.35
CA SER A 243 6.61 13.25 -10.22
C SER A 243 5.56 14.34 -9.98
N CYS A 244 4.28 13.98 -9.88
CA CYS A 244 3.23 14.95 -9.62
C CYS A 244 3.37 15.62 -8.25
N GLN A 245 3.68 14.84 -7.20
CA GLN A 245 3.88 15.38 -5.85
C GLN A 245 5.14 16.26 -5.73
N GLN A 246 6.25 15.85 -6.35
CA GLN A 246 7.49 16.62 -6.34
C GLN A 246 7.35 17.96 -7.07
N ASN A 247 6.61 17.99 -8.19
CA ASN A 247 6.45 19.21 -9.00
C ASN A 247 5.36 20.16 -8.48
N TYR A 248 4.32 19.65 -7.82
CA TYR A 248 3.12 20.45 -7.50
C TYR A 248 2.62 20.30 -6.05
N GLY A 249 3.31 19.51 -5.22
CA GLY A 249 3.00 19.30 -3.81
C GLY A 249 1.90 18.26 -3.55
N SER A 250 1.77 17.89 -2.27
CA SER A 250 0.77 16.92 -1.78
C SER A 250 -0.54 17.56 -1.30
N LYS A 251 -0.65 18.90 -1.31
CA LYS A 251 -1.83 19.62 -0.80
C LYS A 251 -3.09 19.47 -1.65
N GLN A 252 -2.97 18.98 -2.89
CA GLN A 252 -4.09 18.86 -3.84
C GLN A 252 -4.51 17.40 -4.10
N MET A 253 -4.26 16.49 -3.16
CA MET A 253 -4.63 15.06 -3.34
C MET A 253 -6.12 14.81 -3.58
N ASN A 254 -7.00 15.68 -3.09
CA ASN A 254 -8.43 15.65 -3.41
C ASN A 254 -8.75 15.87 -4.91
N LYS A 255 -7.83 16.50 -5.66
CA LYS A 255 -7.96 16.76 -7.10
C LYS A 255 -7.01 15.91 -7.94
N PHE A 256 -6.26 15.01 -7.32
CA PHE A 256 -5.26 14.19 -8.01
C PHE A 256 -5.91 13.31 -9.10
N LYS A 257 -5.28 13.26 -10.25
CA LYS A 257 -5.62 12.35 -11.35
C LYS A 257 -4.75 11.11 -11.21
N ASP A 258 -5.37 10.02 -10.79
CA ASP A 258 -4.75 8.70 -10.76
C ASP A 258 -4.19 8.34 -12.15
N TYR A 259 -3.07 7.61 -12.20
CA TYR A 259 -2.45 7.17 -13.45
C TYR A 259 -3.38 6.33 -14.32
N THR A 260 -4.30 5.58 -13.71
CA THR A 260 -5.37 4.89 -14.44
C THR A 260 -6.27 5.87 -15.21
N SER A 261 -6.62 7.01 -14.60
CA SER A 261 -7.36 8.10 -15.26
C SER A 261 -6.53 8.80 -16.34
N TYR A 262 -5.22 8.94 -16.11
CA TYR A 262 -4.28 9.42 -17.13
C TYR A 262 -4.29 8.49 -18.37
N LEU A 263 -4.11 7.18 -18.17
CA LEU A 263 -4.09 6.21 -19.27
C LEU A 263 -5.45 6.11 -19.98
N GLN A 264 -6.56 6.21 -19.26
CA GLN A 264 -7.91 6.31 -19.85
C GLN A 264 -8.04 7.52 -20.78
N THR A 265 -7.46 8.66 -20.39
CA THR A 265 -7.43 9.87 -21.23
C THR A 265 -6.60 9.64 -22.50
N GLU A 266 -5.42 9.03 -22.38
CA GLU A 266 -4.55 8.70 -23.52
C GLU A 266 -5.19 7.69 -24.48
N LEU A 267 -5.94 6.73 -23.93
CA LEU A 267 -6.70 5.72 -24.69
C LEU A 267 -8.07 6.21 -25.17
N LYS A 268 -8.44 7.47 -24.89
CA LYS A 268 -9.73 8.08 -25.25
C LYS A 268 -10.94 7.24 -24.84
N THR A 269 -10.94 6.78 -23.60
CA THR A 269 -11.93 5.82 -23.08
C THR A 269 -12.31 6.13 -21.65
N THR A 270 -13.55 5.82 -21.29
CA THR A 270 -14.03 5.81 -19.90
C THR A 270 -14.10 4.39 -19.33
N THR A 271 -13.73 3.39 -20.12
CA THR A 271 -13.75 1.98 -19.71
C THR A 271 -12.60 1.71 -18.73
N SER A 272 -12.85 0.86 -17.74
CA SER A 272 -11.82 0.34 -16.83
C SER A 272 -10.64 -0.26 -17.62
N LEU A 273 -9.40 0.04 -17.22
CA LEU A 273 -8.22 -0.47 -17.90
C LEU A 273 -8.14 -1.99 -17.86
N ASN A 274 -8.58 -2.65 -16.78
CA ASN A 274 -8.66 -4.11 -16.73
C ASN A 274 -9.55 -4.68 -17.85
N ARG A 275 -10.74 -4.10 -18.08
CA ARG A 275 -11.63 -4.54 -19.16
C ARG A 275 -11.00 -4.31 -20.54
N LEU A 276 -10.34 -3.16 -20.73
CA LEU A 276 -9.64 -2.87 -21.98
C LEU A 276 -8.46 -3.81 -22.21
N TYR A 277 -7.68 -4.13 -21.17
CA TYR A 277 -6.57 -5.07 -21.26
C TYR A 277 -7.07 -6.46 -21.64
N LYS A 278 -8.18 -6.93 -21.05
CA LYS A 278 -8.79 -8.22 -21.44
C LYS A 278 -9.26 -8.26 -22.89
N ALA A 279 -9.68 -7.13 -23.45
CA ALA A 279 -10.13 -7.04 -24.84
C ALA A 279 -8.97 -6.85 -25.83
N ASN A 280 -7.96 -6.03 -25.46
CA ASN A 280 -6.82 -5.71 -26.29
C ASN A 280 -5.59 -5.38 -25.41
N PRO A 281 -4.83 -6.41 -24.98
CA PRO A 281 -3.65 -6.21 -24.14
C PRO A 281 -2.61 -5.29 -24.79
N ASN A 282 -2.42 -5.42 -26.11
CA ASN A 282 -1.43 -4.67 -26.86
C ASN A 282 -1.69 -3.16 -26.82
N ALA A 283 -2.94 -2.72 -26.97
CA ALA A 283 -3.29 -1.30 -26.92
C ALA A 283 -2.98 -0.69 -25.53
N VAL A 284 -3.31 -1.41 -24.46
CA VAL A 284 -3.04 -0.97 -23.09
C VAL A 284 -1.54 -0.95 -22.81
N MET A 285 -0.79 -1.99 -23.21
CA MET A 285 0.66 -2.04 -23.03
C MET A 285 1.40 -0.99 -23.85
N GLN A 286 0.93 -0.68 -25.07
CA GLN A 286 1.47 0.43 -25.85
C GLN A 286 1.28 1.78 -25.16
N ALA A 287 0.16 1.99 -24.46
CA ALA A 287 -0.05 3.20 -23.67
C ALA A 287 0.84 3.25 -22.41
N ILE A 288 1.00 2.13 -21.70
CA ILE A 288 1.87 2.02 -20.52
C ILE A 288 3.35 2.26 -20.88
N ASN A 289 3.81 1.70 -21.99
CA ASN A 289 5.19 1.85 -22.45
C ASN A 289 5.55 3.27 -22.90
N LYS A 290 4.56 4.15 -23.09
CA LYS A 290 4.81 5.57 -23.37
C LYS A 290 5.14 6.29 -22.06
N LYS A 291 6.24 7.04 -22.06
CA LYS A 291 6.61 7.89 -20.92
C LYS A 291 5.48 8.89 -20.63
N ALA A 292 4.97 8.84 -19.40
CA ALA A 292 3.92 9.74 -18.95
C ALA A 292 4.39 11.20 -19.02
N GLN A 293 3.54 12.07 -19.56
CA GLN A 293 3.83 13.50 -19.66
C GLN A 293 3.29 14.21 -18.42
N VAL A 294 4.19 14.59 -17.52
CA VAL A 294 3.85 15.24 -16.25
C VAL A 294 3.60 16.73 -16.49
N SER A 295 2.41 17.20 -16.12
CA SER A 295 2.06 18.62 -16.09
C SER A 295 1.00 18.86 -15.01
N GLN A 296 0.84 20.09 -14.53
CA GLN A 296 -0.13 20.40 -13.48
C GLN A 296 -1.56 20.00 -13.90
N SER A 297 -1.94 20.31 -15.13
CA SER A 297 -3.26 19.98 -15.70
C SER A 297 -3.48 18.48 -15.92
N ARG A 298 -2.41 17.69 -16.02
CA ARG A 298 -2.50 16.22 -16.13
C ARG A 298 -2.45 15.54 -14.77
N CYS A 299 -1.73 16.10 -13.80
CA CYS A 299 -1.65 15.62 -12.42
C CYS A 299 -2.91 15.94 -11.60
N PHE A 300 -3.57 17.06 -11.87
CA PHE A 300 -4.70 17.55 -11.07
C PHE A 300 -5.87 17.98 -11.96
N LYS A 301 -7.08 17.89 -11.41
CA LYS A 301 -8.32 18.44 -11.98
C LYS A 301 -8.42 19.95 -11.78
#